data_AF-A0A3C1R1Z3-F1
#
_entry.id   AF-A0A3C1R1Z3-F1
#
_cell.length_a   1.000
_cell.length_b   1.000
_cell.length_c   1.000
_cell.angle_alpha   90.00
_cell.angle_beta   90.00
_cell.angle_gamma   90.00
#
_symmetry.space_group_name_H-M   'P 1'
#
loop_
_entity.id
_entity.type
_entity.pdbx_description
1 polymer ?
#
loop_
_entity_poly.entity_id
_entity_poly.type
_entity_poly.pdbx_seq_one_letter_code
_entity_poly.pdbx_strand_id
1 'polypeptide(L)'
;MSAGSQPSDDASLPKFVEGASLWDRPILPAEWLNGLDPDFAKVTQRVMLGIERGDSLTRLKMQLEKVMSEEGRNATEIAHGLFLWPYLIDRPDELLAAWETAQRWAEPFLDEPETASLLISVAAEFRMMIEDWEDDSTDAMAEGLEALRDALPSEEEIAEWYRKTAAMDAKSVAIRLRGGTWLIDHDRFSEARRLLNEAAELDPANPLVALRLAECERLDHRVEAGLTALERALQHGDEAEVLFEAALMSVEAKRWNDVITYAQRYDRKSENALWTHYLLATALYELGKLDEATAEIEVERQRAGDDEDLHLVALQACIALAAGRGAEGAIAAESVIERSWADAENLSEPAMTEILERLWHRLEKSGEEGLAKRLARRMVVSGIGPEELFLRQRASETERGGLHEFELLVHQPLAEDWPEHVGCLPGQTDWEAYEVVWAVLAEDSDDAIGRMLDWQRLDQTHEPLVLEVKDLGEREDPRPGILAQEIRTEALRV
;
A
#
# COMPACT_ATOMS: atom_id res chain seq x y z
N MET A 1 23.28 -19.48 28.42
CA MET A 1 22.18 -18.69 29.02
C MET A 1 22.27 -17.30 28.41
N SER A 2 21.93 -17.20 27.13
CA SER A 2 20.62 -16.76 26.63
C SER A 2 20.44 -15.25 26.84
N ALA A 3 21.11 -14.46 26.00
CA ALA A 3 20.71 -13.09 25.71
C ALA A 3 19.76 -13.19 24.50
N GLY A 4 18.49 -12.90 24.74
CA GLY A 4 17.46 -12.92 23.72
C GLY A 4 17.65 -11.75 22.76
N SER A 5 17.75 -12.07 21.48
CA SER A 5 17.53 -11.19 20.35
C SER A 5 16.11 -10.63 20.40
N GLN A 6 15.99 -9.30 20.35
CA GLN A 6 14.72 -8.64 20.01
C GLN A 6 14.55 -8.71 18.48
N PRO A 7 13.32 -8.85 17.96
CA PRO A 7 13.07 -8.79 16.53
C PRO A 7 13.28 -7.36 16.04
N SER A 8 13.98 -7.23 14.91
CA SER A 8 14.12 -6.02 14.11
C SER A 8 12.76 -5.61 13.56
N ASP A 9 12.42 -4.33 13.73
CA ASP A 9 11.24 -3.73 13.11
C ASP A 9 11.40 -3.76 11.58
N ASP A 10 10.34 -4.25 10.94
CA ASP A 10 10.14 -4.48 9.50
C ASP A 10 10.46 -3.22 8.67
N ALA A 11 11.41 -3.33 7.74
CA ALA A 11 11.91 -2.23 6.91
C ALA A 11 11.20 -2.12 5.55
N SER A 12 10.05 -2.78 5.37
CA SER A 12 9.18 -2.60 4.20
C SER A 12 8.75 -1.13 4.05
N LEU A 13 8.48 -0.69 2.80
CA LEU A 13 7.86 0.62 2.53
C LEU A 13 6.75 0.83 3.57
N PRO A 14 6.74 1.94 4.33
CA PRO A 14 5.79 2.07 5.41
C PRO A 14 4.39 1.96 4.79
N LYS A 15 3.60 0.98 5.25
CA LYS A 15 2.16 1.01 5.07
C LYS A 15 1.68 2.26 5.80
N PHE A 16 1.60 3.38 5.09
CA PHE A 16 1.29 4.67 5.68
C PHE A 16 -0.22 4.79 5.92
N VAL A 17 -0.66 4.30 7.07
CA VAL A 17 -1.64 4.99 7.92
C VAL A 17 -1.22 4.82 9.40
N GLU A 18 -0.04 5.31 9.77
CA GLU A 18 0.25 5.61 11.18
C GLU A 18 1.05 6.92 11.26
N GLY A 19 0.34 8.04 11.41
CA GLY A 19 0.95 9.36 11.64
C GLY A 19 0.03 10.52 11.27
N ALA A 20 -0.41 11.29 12.28
CA ALA A 20 -1.21 12.52 12.19
C ALA A 20 -2.68 12.41 11.70
N SER A 21 -3.30 11.26 11.91
CA SER A 21 -4.35 11.18 12.92
C SER A 21 -5.27 12.41 13.16
N LEU A 22 -6.52 12.30 12.72
CA LEU A 22 -7.71 12.94 13.32
C LEU A 22 -7.83 12.63 14.84
N TRP A 23 -6.98 11.71 15.33
CA TRP A 23 -6.89 11.07 16.64
C TRP A 23 -6.01 11.86 17.66
N ASP A 24 -5.39 12.99 17.29
CA ASP A 24 -4.55 13.82 18.19
C ASP A 24 -5.33 14.84 19.04
N ARG A 25 -6.66 14.79 19.02
CA ARG A 25 -7.47 15.46 20.05
C ARG A 25 -8.61 14.57 20.56
N PRO A 26 -8.33 13.82 21.62
CA PRO A 26 -9.25 13.73 22.72
C PRO A 26 -8.51 14.17 23.99
N ILE A 27 -8.44 15.48 24.25
CA ILE A 27 -8.42 15.86 25.67
C ILE A 27 -9.86 15.61 26.14
N LEU A 28 -10.16 14.35 26.48
CA LEU A 28 -11.37 14.02 27.22
C LEU A 28 -11.42 14.99 28.41
N PRO A 29 -12.54 15.69 28.66
CA PRO A 29 -12.64 16.59 29.80
C PRO A 29 -12.20 15.85 31.06
N ALA A 30 -11.30 16.43 31.87
CA ALA A 30 -10.71 15.76 33.04
C ALA A 30 -11.75 15.21 34.04
N GLU A 31 -12.99 15.69 33.95
CA GLU A 31 -14.14 15.29 34.74
C GLU A 31 -14.67 13.89 34.37
N TRP A 32 -14.46 13.41 33.13
CA TRP A 32 -14.77 12.04 32.66
C TRP A 32 -13.90 10.96 33.28
N LEU A 33 -12.64 11.30 33.56
CA LEU A 33 -11.64 10.36 34.07
C LEU A 33 -11.91 9.92 35.51
N ASN A 34 -12.92 10.51 36.18
CA ASN A 34 -13.24 10.22 37.58
C ASN A 34 -13.98 8.87 37.78
N GLY A 35 -14.44 8.22 36.70
CA GLY A 35 -15.14 6.92 36.74
C GLY A 35 -14.52 5.81 35.87
N LEU A 36 -13.55 6.16 35.04
CA LEU A 36 -12.72 5.24 34.25
C LEU A 36 -11.36 5.09 34.95
N ASP A 37 -10.58 4.07 34.60
CA ASP A 37 -9.22 3.92 35.14
C ASP A 37 -8.43 5.24 34.99
N PRO A 38 -7.66 5.72 35.98
CA PRO A 38 -6.85 6.93 35.85
C PRO A 38 -5.90 6.93 34.64
N ASP A 39 -5.58 5.75 34.11
CA ASP A 39 -4.79 5.54 32.90
C ASP A 39 -5.64 5.33 31.64
N PHE A 40 -6.96 5.59 31.63
CA PHE A 40 -7.87 5.34 30.50
C PHE A 40 -7.41 6.02 29.20
N ALA A 41 -6.80 7.21 29.25
CA ALA A 41 -6.21 7.84 28.07
C ALA A 41 -5.00 7.04 27.53
N LYS A 42 -4.15 6.49 28.41
CA LYS A 42 -3.05 5.59 28.01
C LYS A 42 -3.58 4.25 27.52
N VAL A 43 -4.67 3.77 28.12
CA VAL A 43 -5.29 2.50 27.74
C VAL A 43 -6.01 2.61 26.41
N THR A 44 -6.68 3.73 26.15
CA THR A 44 -7.29 4.06 24.85
C THR A 44 -6.21 4.08 23.76
N GLN A 45 -5.09 4.75 24.02
CA GLN A 45 -3.94 4.75 23.11
C GLN A 45 -3.37 3.34 22.91
N ARG A 46 -3.27 2.51 23.97
CA ARG A 46 -2.80 1.13 23.87
C ARG A 46 -3.78 0.20 23.14
N VAL A 47 -5.08 0.42 23.29
CA VAL A 47 -6.14 -0.30 22.56
C VAL A 47 -6.07 0.06 21.07
N MET A 48 -5.93 1.36 20.75
CA MET A 48 -5.76 1.81 19.37
C MET A 48 -4.48 1.28 18.71
N LEU A 49 -3.41 1.13 19.49
CA LEU A 49 -2.15 0.53 19.03
C LEU A 49 -2.16 -1.01 19.02
N GLY A 50 -3.32 -1.65 19.29
CA GLY A 50 -3.44 -3.12 19.29
C GLY A 50 -2.63 -3.85 20.37
N ILE A 51 -2.15 -3.12 21.39
CA ILE A 51 -1.29 -3.63 22.47
C ILE A 51 -2.10 -4.43 23.49
N GLU A 52 -3.38 -4.08 23.68
CA GLU A 52 -4.29 -4.78 24.60
C GLU A 52 -5.04 -5.90 23.87
N ARG A 53 -5.07 -7.12 24.43
CA ARG A 53 -5.81 -8.26 23.90
C ARG A 53 -6.48 -9.08 25.02
N GLY A 54 -7.54 -9.82 24.70
CA GLY A 54 -8.19 -10.77 25.60
C GLY A 54 -8.82 -10.10 26.84
N ASP A 55 -8.59 -10.66 28.03
CA ASP A 55 -9.24 -10.23 29.29
C ASP A 55 -9.15 -8.72 29.59
N SER A 56 -8.11 -8.05 29.09
CA SER A 56 -7.94 -6.60 29.25
C SER A 56 -8.96 -5.82 28.44
N LEU A 57 -9.15 -6.21 27.17
CA LEU A 57 -10.12 -5.61 26.25
C LEU A 57 -11.56 -5.84 26.74
N THR A 58 -11.87 -7.05 27.18
CA THR A 58 -13.19 -7.39 27.78
C THR A 58 -13.49 -6.51 28.99
N ARG A 59 -12.51 -6.27 29.87
CA ARG A 59 -12.69 -5.39 31.03
C ARG A 59 -12.97 -3.95 30.63
N LEU A 60 -12.25 -3.44 29.63
CA LEU A 60 -12.41 -2.08 29.14
C LEU A 60 -13.75 -1.87 28.46
N LYS A 61 -14.16 -2.82 27.62
CA LYS A 61 -15.51 -2.89 27.04
C LYS A 61 -16.58 -2.79 28.13
N MET A 62 -16.53 -3.64 29.15
CA MET A 62 -17.51 -3.62 30.25
C MET A 62 -17.51 -2.29 31.02
N GLN A 63 -16.34 -1.67 31.21
CA GLN A 63 -16.25 -0.36 31.86
C GLN A 63 -16.88 0.74 30.99
N LEU A 64 -16.57 0.76 29.70
CA LEU A 64 -17.14 1.72 28.76
C LEU A 64 -18.66 1.55 28.69
N GLU A 65 -19.16 0.32 28.49
CA GLU A 65 -20.60 0.03 28.45
C GLU A 65 -21.33 0.56 29.68
N LYS A 66 -20.75 0.32 30.87
CA LYS A 66 -21.33 0.79 32.12
C LYS A 66 -21.41 2.32 32.14
N VAL A 67 -20.33 3.01 31.79
CA VAL A 67 -20.26 4.48 31.82
C VAL A 67 -21.22 5.10 30.80
N MET A 68 -21.29 4.53 29.58
CA MET A 68 -22.16 5.00 28.51
C MET A 68 -23.64 4.76 28.80
N SER A 69 -23.97 3.81 29.68
CA SER A 69 -25.34 3.50 30.08
C SER A 69 -25.85 4.33 31.26
N GLU A 70 -25.03 5.22 31.84
CA GLU A 70 -25.45 6.11 32.92
C GLU A 70 -26.35 7.26 32.42
N GLU A 71 -27.38 7.63 33.18
CA GLU A 71 -28.24 8.76 32.83
C GLU A 71 -27.46 10.09 32.86
N GLY A 72 -27.80 11.02 31.96
CA GLY A 72 -27.24 12.38 31.94
C GLY A 72 -26.00 12.58 31.07
N ARG A 73 -25.62 11.58 30.27
CA ARG A 73 -24.58 11.72 29.23
C ARG A 73 -24.96 12.79 28.22
N ASN A 74 -23.98 13.52 27.69
CA ASN A 74 -24.21 14.49 26.60
C ASN A 74 -23.67 13.96 25.26
N ALA A 75 -24.01 14.65 24.16
CA ALA A 75 -23.67 14.24 22.80
C ALA A 75 -22.16 14.06 22.56
N THR A 76 -21.32 14.97 23.07
CA THR A 76 -19.86 14.83 23.00
C THR A 76 -19.40 13.54 23.70
N GLU A 77 -20.11 13.13 24.75
CA GLU A 77 -19.77 11.91 25.46
C GLU A 77 -20.12 10.64 24.72
N ILE A 78 -21.30 10.63 24.11
CA ILE A 78 -21.69 9.58 23.20
C ILE A 78 -20.71 9.48 22.02
N ALA A 79 -20.34 10.60 21.42
CA ALA A 79 -19.39 10.65 20.32
C ALA A 79 -18.06 9.94 20.65
N HIS A 80 -17.38 10.29 21.75
CA HIS A 80 -16.13 9.59 22.07
C HIS A 80 -16.34 8.10 22.39
N GLY A 81 -17.47 7.73 23.01
CA GLY A 81 -17.80 6.32 23.25
C GLY A 81 -17.94 5.53 21.96
N LEU A 82 -18.67 6.07 20.98
CA LEU A 82 -18.85 5.46 19.65
C LEU A 82 -17.54 5.32 18.90
N PHE A 83 -16.67 6.33 18.98
CA PHE A 83 -15.35 6.32 18.35
C PHE A 83 -14.47 5.18 18.85
N LEU A 84 -14.49 4.89 20.15
CA LEU A 84 -13.69 3.81 20.74
C LEU A 84 -14.30 2.43 20.55
N TRP A 85 -15.59 2.37 20.25
CA TRP A 85 -16.38 1.15 20.35
C TRP A 85 -15.87 0.01 19.45
N PRO A 86 -15.55 0.24 18.16
CA PRO A 86 -15.09 -0.84 17.28
C PRO A 86 -13.80 -1.49 17.78
N TYR A 87 -12.86 -0.69 18.31
CA TYR A 87 -11.58 -1.17 18.82
C TYR A 87 -11.69 -2.05 20.07
N LEU A 88 -12.86 -2.11 20.71
CA LEU A 88 -13.11 -2.93 21.90
C LEU A 88 -13.86 -4.23 21.59
N ILE A 89 -14.14 -4.51 20.31
CA ILE A 89 -14.76 -5.75 19.87
C ILE A 89 -13.69 -6.64 19.22
N ASP A 90 -13.40 -7.77 19.86
CA ASP A 90 -12.40 -8.74 19.39
C ASP A 90 -12.98 -10.12 19.05
N ARG A 91 -14.31 -10.27 19.08
CA ARG A 91 -14.97 -11.54 18.76
C ARG A 91 -16.18 -11.36 17.81
N PRO A 92 -16.29 -12.18 16.75
CA PRO A 92 -17.42 -12.14 15.80
C PRO A 92 -18.80 -12.27 16.45
N ASP A 93 -18.94 -13.12 17.48
CA ASP A 93 -20.21 -13.39 18.15
C ASP A 93 -20.75 -12.19 18.97
N GLU A 94 -19.95 -11.15 19.15
CA GLU A 94 -20.35 -9.95 19.89
C GLU A 94 -20.84 -8.81 19.01
N LEU A 95 -20.55 -8.83 17.70
CA LEU A 95 -20.74 -7.66 16.84
C LEU A 95 -22.20 -7.20 16.75
N LEU A 96 -23.17 -8.13 16.65
CA LEU A 96 -24.59 -7.77 16.59
C LEU A 96 -25.04 -7.05 17.87
N ALA A 97 -24.70 -7.60 19.04
CA ALA A 97 -25.01 -6.97 20.33
C ALA A 97 -24.25 -5.64 20.50
N ALA A 98 -23.04 -5.55 19.96
CA ALA A 98 -22.24 -4.33 19.95
C ALA A 98 -22.89 -3.26 19.05
N TRP A 99 -23.45 -3.63 17.91
CA TRP A 99 -24.14 -2.71 17.00
C TRP A 99 -25.39 -2.14 17.66
N GLU A 100 -26.23 -3.00 18.24
CA GLU A 100 -27.42 -2.58 18.99
C GLU A 100 -27.06 -1.64 20.16
N THR A 101 -25.91 -1.87 20.78
CA THR A 101 -25.40 -1.04 21.88
C THR A 101 -24.97 0.34 21.38
N ALA A 102 -24.23 0.41 20.28
CA ALA A 102 -23.87 1.67 19.64
C ALA A 102 -25.10 2.48 19.23
N GLN A 103 -26.09 1.83 18.61
CA GLN A 103 -27.36 2.47 18.25
C GLN A 103 -28.08 3.04 19.47
N ARG A 104 -28.16 2.27 20.56
CA ARG A 104 -28.80 2.69 21.81
C ARG A 104 -28.12 3.91 22.43
N TRP A 105 -26.78 3.99 22.36
CA TRP A 105 -26.05 5.16 22.83
C TRP A 105 -26.30 6.39 21.97
N ALA A 106 -26.34 6.20 20.64
CA ALA A 106 -26.47 7.27 19.66
C ALA A 106 -27.89 7.83 19.56
N GLU A 107 -28.94 7.01 19.76
CA GLU A 107 -30.35 7.33 19.52
C GLU A 107 -30.78 8.71 20.07
N PRO A 108 -30.43 9.11 21.30
CA PRO A 108 -30.87 10.41 21.85
C PRO A 108 -30.20 11.63 21.23
N PHE A 109 -29.15 11.44 20.41
CA PHE A 109 -28.27 12.51 19.92
C PHE A 109 -28.03 12.41 18.40
N LEU A 110 -28.93 11.75 17.65
CA LEU A 110 -28.79 11.62 16.18
C LEU A 110 -29.00 12.94 15.43
N ASP A 111 -29.54 13.96 16.08
CA ASP A 111 -29.60 15.34 15.57
C ASP A 111 -28.28 16.10 15.76
N GLU A 112 -27.36 15.56 16.56
CA GLU A 112 -26.01 16.10 16.73
C GLU A 112 -25.07 15.52 15.64
N PRO A 113 -24.52 16.35 14.74
CA PRO A 113 -23.80 15.89 13.55
C PRO A 113 -22.61 14.98 13.86
N GLU A 114 -21.87 15.26 14.92
CA GLU A 114 -20.70 14.49 15.30
C GLU A 114 -21.08 13.08 15.78
N THR A 115 -22.12 12.96 16.61
CA THR A 115 -22.64 11.67 17.07
C THR A 115 -23.16 10.85 15.91
N ALA A 116 -23.96 11.46 15.03
CA ALA A 116 -24.47 10.81 13.83
C ALA A 116 -23.32 10.31 12.94
N SER A 117 -22.29 11.13 12.72
CA SER A 117 -21.11 10.74 11.92
C SER A 117 -20.38 9.55 12.50
N LEU A 118 -20.24 9.48 13.82
CA LEU A 118 -19.48 8.41 14.47
C LEU A 118 -20.26 7.10 14.52
N LEU A 119 -21.60 7.15 14.62
CA LEU A 119 -22.42 5.95 14.45
C LEU A 119 -22.27 5.38 13.03
N ILE A 120 -22.17 6.23 12.01
CA ILE A 120 -21.89 5.80 10.63
C ILE A 120 -20.53 5.11 10.56
N SER A 121 -19.50 5.68 11.20
CA SER A 121 -18.17 5.06 11.24
C SER A 121 -18.19 3.70 11.95
N VAL A 122 -18.93 3.54 13.05
CA VAL A 122 -19.12 2.22 13.70
C VAL A 122 -19.73 1.21 12.72
N ALA A 123 -20.76 1.61 11.97
CA ALA A 123 -21.38 0.72 10.99
C ALA A 123 -20.40 0.30 9.88
N ALA A 124 -19.58 1.24 9.40
CA ALA A 124 -18.54 0.99 8.41
C ALA A 124 -17.46 0.03 8.91
N GLU A 125 -16.91 0.27 10.11
CA GLU A 125 -15.91 -0.60 10.74
C GLU A 125 -16.45 -2.02 10.92
N PHE A 126 -17.70 -2.16 11.37
CA PHE A 126 -18.31 -3.49 11.53
C PHE A 126 -18.54 -4.20 10.20
N ARG A 127 -18.75 -3.49 9.09
CA ARG A 127 -18.76 -4.13 7.75
C ARG A 127 -17.40 -4.70 7.40
N MET A 128 -16.32 -3.92 7.57
CA MET A 128 -14.97 -4.41 7.31
C MET A 128 -14.62 -5.62 8.20
N MET A 129 -14.97 -5.59 9.48
CA MET A 129 -14.76 -6.73 10.39
C MET A 129 -15.54 -7.98 9.97
N ILE A 130 -16.71 -7.85 9.34
CA ILE A 130 -17.43 -9.01 8.78
C ILE A 130 -16.60 -9.64 7.67
N GLU A 131 -16.09 -8.83 6.74
CA GLU A 131 -15.29 -9.30 5.60
C GLU A 131 -14.01 -10.01 6.09
N ASP A 132 -13.28 -9.39 7.02
CA ASP A 132 -12.06 -9.97 7.60
C ASP A 132 -12.30 -11.32 8.33
N TRP A 133 -13.50 -11.52 8.89
CA TRP A 133 -13.81 -12.71 9.68
C TRP A 133 -14.63 -13.77 8.92
N GLU A 134 -15.15 -13.46 7.74
CA GLU A 134 -15.94 -14.40 6.94
C GLU A 134 -15.10 -15.61 6.50
N ASP A 135 -13.85 -15.36 6.10
CA ASP A 135 -12.91 -16.38 5.60
C ASP A 135 -12.48 -17.40 6.68
N ASP A 136 -12.50 -17.01 7.96
CA ASP A 136 -12.06 -17.84 9.10
C ASP A 136 -13.22 -18.34 9.98
N SER A 137 -14.47 -18.14 9.56
CA SER A 137 -15.66 -18.37 10.41
C SER A 137 -16.11 -19.84 10.49
N THR A 138 -16.59 -20.25 11.67
CA THR A 138 -17.37 -21.50 11.81
C THR A 138 -18.83 -21.31 11.38
N ASP A 139 -19.58 -22.37 11.07
CA ASP A 139 -21.01 -22.29 10.68
C ASP A 139 -21.87 -21.43 11.64
N ALA A 140 -21.60 -21.52 12.95
CA ALA A 140 -22.33 -20.75 13.96
C ALA A 140 -21.91 -19.26 14.01
N MET A 141 -20.68 -18.94 13.61
CA MET A 141 -20.21 -17.56 13.46
C MET A 141 -20.78 -16.95 12.18
N ALA A 142 -20.89 -17.73 11.11
CA ALA A 142 -21.49 -17.30 9.85
C ALA A 142 -22.93 -16.81 10.01
N GLU A 143 -23.79 -17.53 10.75
CA GLU A 143 -25.17 -17.09 11.04
C GLU A 143 -25.21 -15.73 11.79
N GLY A 144 -24.27 -15.49 12.70
CA GLY A 144 -24.17 -14.23 13.45
C GLY A 144 -23.68 -13.07 12.59
N LEU A 145 -22.71 -13.32 11.72
CA LEU A 145 -22.18 -12.35 10.76
C LEU A 145 -23.25 -11.97 9.71
N GLU A 146 -24.04 -12.94 9.24
CA GLU A 146 -25.17 -12.69 8.32
C GLU A 146 -26.25 -11.83 8.99
N ALA A 147 -26.63 -12.16 10.23
CA ALA A 147 -27.62 -11.36 10.98
C ALA A 147 -27.16 -9.91 11.22
N LEU A 148 -25.86 -9.70 11.45
CA LEU A 148 -25.29 -8.36 11.53
C LEU A 148 -25.26 -7.65 10.18
N ARG A 149 -24.88 -8.34 9.11
CA ARG A 149 -24.85 -7.80 7.74
C ARG A 149 -26.24 -7.27 7.34
N ASP A 150 -27.30 -7.99 7.70
CA ASP A 150 -28.69 -7.58 7.49
C ASP A 150 -29.11 -6.39 8.37
N ALA A 151 -28.51 -6.24 9.56
CA ALA A 151 -28.81 -5.16 10.50
C ALA A 151 -28.03 -3.86 10.23
N LEU A 152 -26.91 -3.95 9.51
CA LEU A 152 -26.06 -2.82 9.14
C LEU A 152 -26.59 -2.10 7.89
N PRO A 153 -26.52 -0.76 7.83
CA PRO A 153 -26.86 -0.01 6.62
C PRO A 153 -26.03 -0.50 5.42
N SER A 154 -26.58 -0.53 4.21
CA SER A 154 -25.81 -0.84 2.99
C SER A 154 -24.73 0.20 2.73
N GLU A 155 -23.77 -0.08 1.85
CA GLU A 155 -22.75 0.91 1.45
C GLU A 155 -23.38 2.17 0.83
N GLU A 156 -24.43 2.04 0.03
CA GLU A 156 -25.18 3.18 -0.49
C GLU A 156 -25.85 3.98 0.62
N GLU A 157 -26.38 3.30 1.65
CA GLU A 157 -26.96 3.95 2.81
C GLU A 157 -25.91 4.66 3.66
N ILE A 158 -24.74 4.05 3.89
CA ILE A 158 -23.60 4.68 4.58
C ILE A 158 -23.16 5.95 3.86
N ALA A 159 -23.00 5.89 2.53
CA ALA A 159 -22.65 7.06 1.72
C ALA A 159 -23.71 8.18 1.81
N GLU A 160 -25.00 7.81 1.76
CA GLU A 160 -26.10 8.75 1.92
C GLU A 160 -26.11 9.36 3.33
N TRP A 161 -25.84 8.56 4.36
CA TRP A 161 -25.78 9.01 5.74
C TRP A 161 -24.64 10.02 5.91
N TYR A 162 -23.43 9.75 5.39
CA TYR A 162 -22.33 10.73 5.44
C TYR A 162 -22.70 12.03 4.72
N ARG A 163 -23.37 11.96 3.57
CA ARG A 163 -23.83 13.15 2.84
C ARG A 163 -24.84 13.97 3.64
N LYS A 164 -25.80 13.31 4.28
CA LYS A 164 -26.80 13.96 5.14
C LYS A 164 -26.13 14.60 6.35
N THR A 165 -25.26 13.87 7.03
CA THR A 165 -24.56 14.35 8.22
C THR A 165 -23.63 15.52 7.92
N ALA A 166 -22.91 15.50 6.78
CA ALA A 166 -22.11 16.64 6.31
C ALA A 166 -22.95 17.89 5.97
N ALA A 167 -24.24 17.71 5.67
CA ALA A 167 -25.19 18.81 5.45
C ALA A 167 -25.79 19.35 6.78
N MET A 168 -25.77 18.57 7.86
CA MET A 168 -26.19 19.04 9.19
C MET A 168 -25.19 20.05 9.77
N ASP A 169 -23.88 19.86 9.52
CA ASP A 169 -22.85 20.85 9.83
C ASP A 169 -21.96 21.16 8.61
N ALA A 170 -22.28 22.28 7.95
CA ALA A 170 -21.55 22.77 6.78
C ALA A 170 -20.10 23.19 7.07
N LYS A 171 -19.68 23.28 8.34
CA LYS A 171 -18.34 23.70 8.74
C LYS A 171 -17.50 22.59 9.38
N SER A 172 -18.06 21.40 9.57
CA SER A 172 -17.29 20.29 10.13
C SER A 172 -16.33 19.72 9.08
N VAL A 173 -15.03 19.88 9.36
CA VAL A 173 -13.94 19.23 8.63
C VAL A 173 -13.91 17.73 8.93
N ALA A 174 -14.11 17.35 10.19
CA ALA A 174 -14.01 15.96 10.65
C ALA A 174 -15.03 15.04 9.96
N ILE A 175 -16.28 15.48 9.84
CA ILE A 175 -17.35 14.69 9.19
C ILE A 175 -17.05 14.46 7.71
N ARG A 176 -16.59 15.52 7.02
CA ARG A 176 -16.19 15.44 5.60
C ARG A 176 -14.98 14.55 5.39
N LEU A 177 -14.01 14.63 6.29
CA LEU A 177 -12.82 13.80 6.25
C LEU A 177 -13.15 12.33 6.49
N ARG A 178 -13.97 11.98 7.51
CA ARG A 178 -14.41 10.60 7.75
C ARG A 178 -15.18 10.02 6.56
N GLY A 179 -16.18 10.75 6.06
CA GLY A 179 -16.94 10.31 4.89
C GLY A 179 -16.09 10.24 3.62
N GLY A 180 -15.14 11.17 3.46
CA GLY A 180 -14.17 11.17 2.37
C GLY A 180 -13.26 9.94 2.39
N THR A 181 -12.66 9.63 3.53
CA THR A 181 -11.82 8.43 3.72
C THR A 181 -12.61 7.16 3.42
N TRP A 182 -13.78 6.99 4.04
CA TRP A 182 -14.61 5.81 3.80
C TRP A 182 -14.96 5.63 2.32
N LEU A 183 -15.24 6.72 1.60
CA LEU A 183 -15.51 6.66 0.15
C LEU A 183 -14.25 6.32 -0.68
N ILE A 184 -13.04 6.61 -0.21
CA ILE A 184 -11.80 6.15 -0.87
C ILE A 184 -11.72 4.62 -0.77
N ASP A 185 -11.93 4.09 0.43
CA ASP A 185 -11.81 2.65 0.71
C ASP A 185 -12.83 1.78 -0.06
N HIS A 186 -13.86 2.42 -0.65
CA HIS A 186 -14.89 1.78 -1.47
C HIS A 186 -14.83 2.24 -2.94
N ASP A 187 -13.68 2.70 -3.42
CA ASP A 187 -13.42 3.14 -4.81
C ASP A 187 -14.36 4.23 -5.35
N ARG A 188 -15.02 4.99 -4.48
CA ARG A 188 -15.96 6.08 -4.83
C ARG A 188 -15.25 7.42 -4.89
N PHE A 189 -14.15 7.48 -5.66
CA PHE A 189 -13.24 8.63 -5.71
C PHE A 189 -13.91 9.96 -6.06
N SER A 190 -14.93 9.96 -6.93
CA SER A 190 -15.62 11.20 -7.30
C SER A 190 -16.38 11.85 -6.14
N GLU A 191 -16.99 11.03 -5.27
CA GLU A 191 -17.72 11.52 -4.09
C GLU A 191 -16.76 11.84 -2.94
N ALA A 192 -15.73 11.00 -2.74
CA ALA A 192 -14.65 11.24 -1.77
C ALA A 192 -14.00 12.61 -2.02
N ARG A 193 -13.58 12.85 -3.27
CA ARG A 193 -12.99 14.11 -3.72
C ARG A 193 -13.86 15.32 -3.38
N ARG A 194 -15.19 15.22 -3.52
CA ARG A 194 -16.09 16.33 -3.21
C ARG A 194 -16.04 16.67 -1.73
N LEU A 195 -16.18 15.68 -0.85
CA LEU A 195 -16.13 15.90 0.60
C LEU A 195 -14.75 16.41 1.05
N LEU A 196 -13.68 15.84 0.50
CA LEU A 196 -12.31 16.21 0.86
C LEU A 196 -11.93 17.61 0.36
N ASN A 197 -12.39 18.03 -0.83
CA ASN A 197 -12.21 19.41 -1.28
C ASN A 197 -12.98 20.40 -0.38
N GLU A 198 -14.22 20.09 -0.01
CA GLU A 198 -14.96 20.92 0.95
C GLU A 198 -14.21 21.00 2.30
N ALA A 199 -13.64 19.88 2.78
CA ALA A 199 -12.82 19.86 4.00
C ALA A 199 -11.56 20.73 3.86
N ALA A 200 -10.88 20.66 2.70
CA ALA A 200 -9.67 21.42 2.42
C ALA A 200 -9.95 22.92 2.28
N GLU A 201 -11.14 23.31 1.81
CA GLU A 201 -11.57 24.71 1.78
C GLU A 201 -11.84 25.27 3.19
N LEU A 202 -12.37 24.44 4.08
CA LEU A 202 -12.68 24.80 5.47
C LEU A 202 -11.41 24.91 6.34
N ASP A 203 -10.46 24.00 6.17
CA ASP A 203 -9.18 24.00 6.86
C ASP A 203 -8.02 23.67 5.91
N PRO A 204 -7.53 24.66 5.16
CA PRO A 204 -6.45 24.48 4.18
C PRO A 204 -5.12 24.04 4.78
N ALA A 205 -4.94 24.17 6.09
CA ALA A 205 -3.71 23.80 6.80
C ALA A 205 -3.76 22.37 7.36
N ASN A 206 -4.89 21.66 7.20
CA ASN A 206 -5.07 20.34 7.77
C ASN A 206 -4.25 19.27 7.01
N PRO A 207 -3.19 18.70 7.60
CA PRO A 207 -2.33 17.76 6.90
C PRO A 207 -3.09 16.49 6.52
N LEU A 208 -3.97 15.99 7.38
CA LEU A 208 -4.71 14.76 7.11
C LEU A 208 -5.70 14.90 5.95
N VAL A 209 -6.38 16.05 5.85
CA VAL A 209 -7.25 16.32 4.68
C VAL A 209 -6.42 16.35 3.40
N ALA A 210 -5.25 17.00 3.43
CA ALA A 210 -4.38 17.09 2.26
C ALA A 210 -3.86 15.73 1.82
N LEU A 211 -3.42 14.90 2.78
CA LEU A 211 -2.97 13.54 2.55
C LEU A 211 -4.06 12.66 1.95
N ARG A 212 -5.27 12.66 2.54
CA ARG A 212 -6.41 11.88 2.02
C ARG A 212 -6.89 12.36 0.66
N LEU A 213 -6.89 13.68 0.41
CA LEU A 213 -7.21 14.20 -0.91
C LEU A 213 -6.16 13.77 -1.94
N ALA A 214 -4.86 13.83 -1.59
CA ALA A 214 -3.79 13.40 -2.46
C ALA A 214 -3.87 11.90 -2.79
N GLU A 215 -4.13 11.06 -1.79
CA GLU A 215 -4.39 9.63 -1.95
C GLU A 215 -5.59 9.36 -2.87
N CYS A 216 -6.72 10.03 -2.64
CA CYS A 216 -7.90 9.93 -3.50
C CYS A 216 -7.59 10.29 -4.96
N GLU A 217 -6.82 11.35 -5.19
CA GLU A 217 -6.42 11.75 -6.54
C GLU A 217 -5.44 10.75 -7.16
N ARG A 218 -4.48 10.21 -6.38
CA ARG A 218 -3.51 9.21 -6.84
C ARG A 218 -4.22 7.91 -7.28
N LEU A 219 -5.15 7.41 -6.47
CA LEU A 219 -5.93 6.20 -6.78
C LEU A 219 -6.85 6.39 -8.00
N ASP A 220 -7.37 7.60 -8.24
CA ASP A 220 -8.10 7.95 -9.49
C ASP A 220 -7.15 8.35 -10.64
N HIS A 221 -5.86 7.99 -10.56
CA HIS A 221 -4.81 8.26 -11.56
C HIS A 221 -4.60 9.74 -11.92
N ARG A 222 -4.79 10.65 -10.96
CA ARG A 222 -4.63 12.12 -11.09
C ARG A 222 -3.51 12.65 -10.20
N VAL A 223 -2.31 12.08 -10.35
CA VAL A 223 -1.11 12.40 -9.57
C VAL A 223 -0.85 13.91 -9.43
N GLU A 224 -0.95 14.68 -10.52
CA GLU A 224 -0.73 16.15 -10.46
C GLU A 224 -1.77 16.90 -9.62
N ALA A 225 -3.02 16.42 -9.58
CA ALA A 225 -4.06 16.99 -8.75
C ALA A 225 -3.79 16.70 -7.26
N GLY A 226 -3.33 15.48 -6.95
CA GLY A 226 -2.91 15.12 -5.60
C GLY A 226 -1.74 15.97 -5.11
N LEU A 227 -0.73 16.16 -5.97
CA LEU A 227 0.42 17.00 -5.64
C LEU A 227 0.01 18.46 -5.41
N THR A 228 -0.94 18.98 -6.20
CA THR A 228 -1.53 20.30 -5.98
C THR A 228 -2.22 20.43 -4.61
N ALA A 229 -2.87 19.36 -4.11
CA ALA A 229 -3.49 19.35 -2.79
C ALA A 229 -2.44 19.43 -1.67
N LEU A 230 -1.37 18.64 -1.77
CA LEU A 230 -0.25 18.67 -0.82
C LEU A 230 0.46 20.03 -0.84
N GLU A 231 0.72 20.58 -2.02
CA GLU A 231 1.31 21.91 -2.21
C GLU A 231 0.52 23.01 -1.53
N ARG A 232 -0.82 22.96 -1.59
CA ARG A 232 -1.69 23.93 -0.91
C ARG A 232 -1.54 23.84 0.61
N ALA A 233 -1.55 22.63 1.18
CA ALA A 233 -1.34 22.46 2.62
C ALA A 233 0.03 22.98 3.06
N LEU A 234 1.07 22.70 2.27
CA LEU A 234 2.43 23.17 2.52
C LEU A 234 2.62 24.69 2.42
N GLN A 235 1.65 25.45 1.90
CA GLN A 235 1.65 26.92 1.97
C GLN A 235 1.31 27.43 3.37
N HIS A 236 0.66 26.61 4.20
CA HIS A 236 0.24 26.95 5.56
C HIS A 236 1.21 26.46 6.64
N GLY A 237 2.09 25.53 6.30
CA GLY A 237 3.15 25.06 7.18
C GLY A 237 3.79 23.79 6.62
N ASP A 238 5.06 23.61 6.96
CA ASP A 238 5.77 22.36 6.67
C ASP A 238 5.30 21.32 7.68
N GLU A 239 4.52 20.34 7.25
CA GLU A 239 4.24 19.13 8.04
C GLU A 239 5.09 17.97 7.50
N ALA A 240 5.70 17.17 8.38
CA ALA A 240 6.71 16.20 7.97
C ALA A 240 6.12 15.14 7.02
N GLU A 241 4.95 14.61 7.37
CA GLU A 241 4.23 13.61 6.58
C GLU A 241 3.82 14.16 5.21
N VAL A 242 3.30 15.40 5.17
CA VAL A 242 2.90 16.05 3.91
C VAL A 242 4.11 16.32 3.01
N LEU A 243 5.27 16.66 3.59
CA LEU A 243 6.51 16.84 2.83
C LEU A 243 7.01 15.54 2.21
N PHE A 244 6.97 14.44 2.97
CA PHE A 244 7.42 13.14 2.48
C PHE A 244 6.51 12.64 1.36
N GLU A 245 5.19 12.71 1.54
CA GLU A 245 4.23 12.34 0.50
C GLU A 245 4.32 13.23 -0.74
N ALA A 246 4.59 14.53 -0.57
CA ALA A 246 4.82 15.42 -1.70
C ALA A 246 6.09 15.03 -2.48
N ALA A 247 7.13 14.54 -1.79
CA ALA A 247 8.34 14.03 -2.44
C ALA A 247 8.06 12.74 -3.22
N LEU A 248 7.37 11.76 -2.63
CA LEU A 248 6.99 10.50 -3.29
C LEU A 248 6.09 10.74 -4.51
N MET A 249 5.05 11.55 -4.36
CA MET A 249 4.14 11.88 -5.46
C MET A 249 4.84 12.68 -6.57
N SER A 250 5.87 13.48 -6.22
CA SER A 250 6.71 14.15 -7.20
C SER A 250 7.60 13.17 -7.99
N VAL A 251 8.00 12.03 -7.41
CA VAL A 251 8.69 10.95 -8.14
C VAL A 251 7.75 10.33 -9.17
N GLU A 252 6.52 9.99 -8.76
CA GLU A 252 5.48 9.43 -9.65
C GLU A 252 5.15 10.41 -10.80
N ALA A 253 5.04 11.70 -10.49
CA ALA A 253 4.85 12.77 -11.49
C ALA A 253 6.10 13.10 -12.32
N LYS A 254 7.26 12.49 -12.01
CA LYS A 254 8.58 12.79 -12.62
C LYS A 254 8.97 14.28 -12.51
N ARG A 255 8.51 14.96 -11.47
CA ARG A 255 8.82 16.36 -11.12
C ARG A 255 10.09 16.41 -10.26
N TRP A 256 11.23 16.06 -10.85
CA TRP A 256 12.49 15.83 -10.12
C TRP A 256 13.00 17.03 -9.30
N ASN A 257 12.79 18.27 -9.75
CA ASN A 257 13.15 19.44 -8.94
C ASN A 257 12.29 19.58 -7.68
N ASP A 258 11.04 19.11 -7.74
CA ASP A 258 10.11 19.17 -6.62
C ASP A 258 10.41 18.05 -5.62
N VAL A 259 10.81 16.85 -6.10
CA VAL A 259 11.39 15.80 -5.25
C VAL A 259 12.53 16.37 -4.40
N ILE A 260 13.49 17.06 -5.03
CA ILE A 260 14.61 17.70 -4.31
C ILE A 260 14.10 18.70 -3.29
N THR A 261 13.14 19.54 -3.68
CA THR A 261 12.59 20.59 -2.82
C THR A 261 11.92 20.02 -1.57
N TYR A 262 11.06 19.02 -1.74
CA TYR A 262 10.29 18.44 -0.63
C TYR A 262 11.14 17.50 0.23
N ALA A 263 11.97 16.65 -0.37
CA ALA A 263 12.86 15.76 0.37
C ALA A 263 13.87 16.53 1.25
N GLN A 264 14.46 17.63 0.73
CA GLN A 264 15.33 18.49 1.55
C GLN A 264 14.59 19.21 2.68
N ARG A 265 13.32 19.57 2.48
CA ARG A 265 12.48 20.16 3.53
C ARG A 265 12.16 19.12 4.60
N TYR A 266 11.86 17.89 4.19
CA TYR A 266 11.61 16.75 5.07
C TYR A 266 12.84 16.39 5.92
N ASP A 267 14.02 16.27 5.31
CA ASP A 267 15.28 15.96 6.01
C ASP A 267 15.62 17.01 7.09
N ARG A 268 15.31 18.29 6.86
CA ARG A 268 15.49 19.33 7.89
C ARG A 268 14.56 19.20 9.09
N LYS A 269 13.46 18.47 8.95
CA LYS A 269 12.43 18.30 9.99
C LYS A 269 12.51 16.97 10.72
N SER A 270 12.97 15.91 10.05
CA SER A 270 12.99 14.56 10.60
C SER A 270 14.41 14.18 11.04
N GLU A 271 14.58 13.77 12.31
CA GLU A 271 15.88 13.41 12.88
C GLU A 271 16.44 12.08 12.36
N ASN A 272 15.64 11.27 11.65
CA ASN A 272 16.08 10.03 11.00
C ASN A 272 15.29 9.77 9.70
N ALA A 273 15.49 10.65 8.72
CA ALA A 273 14.83 10.60 7.42
C ALA A 273 15.43 9.50 6.52
N LEU A 274 15.19 8.22 6.84
CA LEU A 274 15.53 7.10 5.95
C LEU A 274 14.82 7.26 4.60
N TRP A 275 15.37 6.67 3.55
CA TRP A 275 14.95 6.76 2.14
C TRP A 275 15.04 8.15 1.52
N THR A 276 15.24 9.20 2.31
CA THR A 276 15.17 10.58 1.82
C THR A 276 16.36 10.91 0.93
N HIS A 277 17.56 10.45 1.29
CA HIS A 277 18.73 10.66 0.44
C HIS A 277 18.72 9.72 -0.77
N TYR A 278 18.06 8.56 -0.69
CA TYR A 278 17.75 7.76 -1.89
C TYR A 278 16.83 8.50 -2.88
N LEU A 279 15.75 9.15 -2.40
CA LEU A 279 14.86 9.96 -3.24
C LEU A 279 15.61 11.15 -3.87
N LEU A 280 16.47 11.82 -3.08
CA LEU A 280 17.34 12.89 -3.58
C LEU A 280 18.31 12.39 -4.64
N ALA A 281 19.01 11.28 -4.38
CA ALA A 281 19.93 10.67 -5.33
C ALA A 281 19.23 10.30 -6.64
N THR A 282 18.03 9.73 -6.56
CA THR A 282 17.19 9.40 -7.71
C THR A 282 16.86 10.65 -8.53
N ALA A 283 16.35 11.71 -7.90
CA ALA A 283 16.02 12.95 -8.61
C ALA A 283 17.25 13.63 -9.23
N LEU A 284 18.39 13.63 -8.52
CA LEU A 284 19.65 14.17 -9.03
C LEU A 284 20.19 13.34 -10.21
N TYR A 285 20.07 12.01 -10.16
CA TYR A 285 20.41 11.12 -11.25
C TYR A 285 19.59 11.44 -12.51
N GLU A 286 18.27 11.57 -12.37
CA GLU A 286 17.36 11.90 -13.49
C GLU A 286 17.63 13.29 -14.08
N LEU A 287 18.11 14.23 -13.26
CA LEU A 287 18.56 15.55 -13.71
C LEU A 287 20.01 15.56 -14.27
N GLY A 288 20.69 14.42 -14.31
CA GLY A 288 22.07 14.28 -14.79
C GLY A 288 23.13 14.87 -13.86
N LYS A 289 22.78 15.17 -12.60
CA LYS A 289 23.67 15.69 -11.56
C LYS A 289 24.36 14.56 -10.81
N LEU A 290 25.20 13.82 -11.55
CA LEU A 290 25.72 12.52 -11.12
C LEU A 290 26.63 12.57 -9.88
N ASP A 291 27.44 13.63 -9.73
CA ASP A 291 28.32 13.78 -8.57
C ASP A 291 27.51 14.08 -7.30
N GLU A 292 26.49 14.93 -7.40
CA GLU A 292 25.56 15.21 -6.30
C GLU A 292 24.79 13.94 -5.94
N ALA A 293 24.27 13.19 -6.92
CA ALA A 293 23.57 11.93 -6.69
C ALA A 293 24.44 10.89 -5.96
N THR A 294 25.73 10.81 -6.31
CA THR A 294 26.69 9.92 -5.63
C THR A 294 26.86 10.30 -4.16
N ALA A 295 26.92 11.61 -3.86
CA ALA A 295 27.05 12.08 -2.49
C ALA A 295 25.82 11.73 -1.64
N GLU A 296 24.61 11.84 -2.20
CA GLU A 296 23.38 11.50 -1.48
C GLU A 296 23.28 9.98 -1.19
N ILE A 297 23.70 9.12 -2.12
CA ILE A 297 23.76 7.66 -1.84
C ILE A 297 24.66 7.35 -0.64
N GLU A 298 25.81 8.02 -0.54
CA GLU A 298 26.74 7.81 0.57
C GLU A 298 26.14 8.25 1.91
N VAL A 299 25.36 9.33 1.91
CA VAL A 299 24.63 9.77 3.11
C VAL A 299 23.57 8.74 3.51
N GLU A 300 22.78 8.24 2.55
CA GLU A 300 21.75 7.22 2.82
C GLU A 300 22.39 5.94 3.39
N ARG A 301 23.48 5.46 2.77
CA ARG A 301 24.22 4.27 3.21
C ARG A 301 24.72 4.41 4.65
N GLN A 302 25.23 5.58 5.03
CA GLN A 302 25.68 5.83 6.40
C GLN A 302 24.53 5.84 7.42
N ARG A 303 23.30 6.16 7.00
CA ARG A 303 22.11 6.16 7.87
C ARG A 303 21.45 4.80 7.97
N ALA A 304 21.36 4.07 6.86
CA ALA A 304 20.70 2.76 6.79
C ALA A 304 21.47 1.66 7.55
N GLY A 305 22.80 1.76 7.65
CA GLY A 305 23.64 0.72 8.25
C GLY A 305 24.13 -0.31 7.23
N ASP A 306 24.65 -1.44 7.72
CA ASP A 306 25.28 -2.48 6.88
C ASP A 306 24.26 -3.46 6.25
N ASP A 307 22.96 -3.31 6.51
CA ASP A 307 21.92 -4.23 6.03
C ASP A 307 21.18 -3.69 4.77
N GLU A 308 20.97 -4.59 3.81
CA GLU A 308 20.04 -4.49 2.66
C GLU A 308 20.13 -3.22 1.77
N ASP A 309 21.18 -3.14 0.95
CA ASP A 309 21.46 -1.98 0.09
C ASP A 309 21.16 -2.18 -1.41
N LEU A 310 20.31 -3.14 -1.79
CA LEU A 310 20.03 -3.50 -3.20
C LEU A 310 19.71 -2.26 -4.05
N HIS A 311 18.79 -1.42 -3.58
CA HIS A 311 18.37 -0.20 -4.28
C HIS A 311 19.49 0.84 -4.38
N LEU A 312 20.34 0.97 -3.34
CA LEU A 312 21.49 1.87 -3.35
C LEU A 312 22.56 1.42 -4.35
N VAL A 313 22.87 0.11 -4.38
CA VAL A 313 23.87 -0.43 -5.30
C VAL A 313 23.38 -0.39 -6.74
N ALA A 314 22.09 -0.66 -6.98
CA ALA A 314 21.50 -0.53 -8.31
C ALA A 314 21.50 0.92 -8.80
N LEU A 315 21.17 1.90 -7.95
CA LEU A 315 21.25 3.31 -8.30
C LEU A 315 22.71 3.78 -8.49
N GLN A 316 23.64 3.28 -7.68
CA GLN A 316 25.07 3.57 -7.83
C GLN A 316 25.62 3.02 -9.15
N ALA A 317 25.22 1.80 -9.55
CA ALA A 317 25.51 1.25 -10.86
C ALA A 317 24.96 2.16 -11.96
N CYS A 318 23.71 2.63 -11.82
CA CYS A 318 23.09 3.54 -12.76
C CYS A 318 23.90 4.84 -12.95
N ILE A 319 24.31 5.46 -11.84
CA ILE A 319 25.08 6.71 -11.81
C ILE A 319 26.46 6.51 -12.42
N ALA A 320 27.18 5.45 -12.05
CA ALA A 320 28.52 5.17 -12.58
C ALA A 320 28.50 4.92 -14.10
N LEU A 321 27.52 4.15 -14.59
CA LEU A 321 27.32 3.93 -16.02
C LEU A 321 26.99 5.24 -16.75
N ALA A 322 26.13 6.10 -16.18
CA ALA A 322 25.79 7.40 -16.77
C ALA A 322 26.98 8.36 -16.79
N ALA A 323 27.89 8.27 -15.81
CA ALA A 323 29.09 9.10 -15.72
C ALA A 323 30.23 8.64 -16.65
N GLY A 324 30.01 7.59 -17.45
CA GLY A 324 31.05 6.99 -18.31
C GLY A 324 32.06 6.13 -17.54
N ARG A 325 31.81 5.80 -16.27
CA ARG A 325 32.63 4.91 -15.45
C ARG A 325 32.17 3.47 -15.63
N GLY A 326 32.24 2.98 -16.88
CA GLY A 326 31.68 1.69 -17.29
C GLY A 326 32.09 0.51 -16.43
N ALA A 327 33.39 0.37 -16.11
CA ALA A 327 33.89 -0.73 -15.30
C ALA A 327 33.34 -0.74 -13.86
N GLU A 328 33.25 0.44 -13.23
CA GLU A 328 32.68 0.57 -11.88
C GLU A 328 31.18 0.24 -11.91
N GLY A 329 30.46 0.80 -12.88
CA GLY A 329 29.02 0.54 -13.05
C GLY A 329 28.70 -0.91 -13.36
N ALA A 330 29.51 -1.58 -14.19
CA ALA A 330 29.37 -2.99 -14.52
C ALA A 330 29.62 -3.89 -13.29
N ILE A 331 30.62 -3.58 -12.47
CA ILE A 331 30.88 -4.32 -11.21
C ILE A 331 29.70 -4.18 -10.24
N ALA A 332 29.17 -2.97 -10.09
CA ALA A 332 28.02 -2.74 -9.21
C ALA A 332 26.76 -3.46 -9.74
N ALA A 333 26.51 -3.40 -11.06
CA ALA A 333 25.41 -4.12 -11.69
C ALA A 333 25.55 -5.65 -11.54
N GLU A 334 26.75 -6.19 -11.70
CA GLU A 334 27.03 -7.60 -11.45
C GLU A 334 26.68 -7.98 -10.00
N SER A 335 27.05 -7.14 -9.02
CA SER A 335 26.70 -7.37 -7.61
C SER A 335 25.19 -7.38 -7.35
N VAL A 336 24.41 -6.58 -8.09
CA VAL A 336 22.93 -6.60 -8.05
C VAL A 336 22.39 -7.91 -8.65
N ILE A 337 22.98 -8.36 -9.76
CA ILE A 337 22.54 -9.57 -10.48
C ILE A 337 22.93 -10.86 -9.74
N GLU A 338 23.97 -10.86 -8.91
CA GLU A 338 24.46 -12.08 -8.25
C GLU A 338 24.00 -12.26 -6.80
N ARG A 339 23.49 -11.21 -6.15
CA ARG A 339 23.00 -11.32 -4.76
C ARG A 339 21.61 -11.94 -4.69
N SER A 340 21.25 -12.54 -3.55
CA SER A 340 19.87 -12.92 -3.26
C SER A 340 18.96 -11.69 -3.33
N TRP A 341 17.81 -11.82 -4.01
CA TRP A 341 16.76 -10.78 -3.98
C TRP A 341 15.72 -11.06 -2.90
N ALA A 342 15.69 -12.28 -2.34
CA ALA A 342 14.85 -12.62 -1.19
C ALA A 342 15.26 -11.82 0.06
N ASP A 343 16.55 -11.51 0.20
CA ASP A 343 17.14 -10.79 1.33
C ASP A 343 16.95 -9.26 1.23
N ALA A 344 16.08 -8.76 0.35
CA ALA A 344 15.81 -7.33 0.19
C ALA A 344 14.47 -6.95 0.84
N GLU A 345 14.25 -7.37 2.09
CA GLU A 345 13.01 -7.20 2.85
C GLU A 345 12.59 -5.72 2.95
N ASN A 346 13.55 -4.80 2.84
CA ASN A 346 13.28 -3.38 2.84
C ASN A 346 12.64 -2.80 1.56
N LEU A 347 12.50 -3.60 0.49
CA LEU A 347 11.91 -3.15 -0.77
C LEU A 347 10.62 -3.90 -1.08
N SER A 348 9.57 -3.14 -1.39
CA SER A 348 8.38 -3.71 -2.03
C SER A 348 8.68 -4.19 -3.45
N GLU A 349 7.86 -5.11 -3.96
CA GLU A 349 7.95 -5.59 -5.34
C GLU A 349 7.88 -4.45 -6.38
N PRO A 350 6.97 -3.46 -6.28
CA PRO A 350 6.98 -2.30 -7.19
C PRO A 350 8.28 -1.48 -7.12
N ALA A 351 8.82 -1.26 -5.91
CA ALA A 351 10.06 -0.50 -5.74
C ALA A 351 11.27 -1.23 -6.33
N MET A 352 11.35 -2.56 -6.16
CA MET A 352 12.35 -3.39 -6.81
C MET A 352 12.23 -3.34 -8.33
N THR A 353 11.01 -3.48 -8.85
CA THR A 353 10.73 -3.42 -10.29
C THR A 353 11.24 -2.10 -10.87
N GLU A 354 10.89 -0.96 -10.27
CA GLU A 354 11.31 0.35 -10.75
C GLU A 354 12.84 0.50 -10.82
N ILE A 355 13.56 0.14 -9.75
CA ILE A 355 15.02 0.33 -9.73
C ILE A 355 15.76 -0.66 -10.64
N LEU A 356 15.26 -1.89 -10.79
CA LEU A 356 15.86 -2.91 -11.66
C LEU A 356 15.57 -2.60 -13.14
N GLU A 357 14.37 -2.13 -13.49
CA GLU A 357 14.06 -1.61 -14.83
C GLU A 357 14.97 -0.44 -15.20
N ARG A 358 15.17 0.49 -14.26
CA ARG A 358 16.08 1.63 -14.45
C ARG A 358 17.51 1.16 -14.73
N LEU A 359 18.00 0.18 -13.96
CA LEU A 359 19.32 -0.41 -14.17
C LEU A 359 19.40 -1.13 -15.53
N TRP A 360 18.38 -1.90 -15.89
CA TRP A 360 18.31 -2.58 -17.19
C TRP A 360 18.43 -1.60 -18.36
N HIS A 361 17.59 -0.57 -18.38
CA HIS A 361 17.68 0.49 -19.40
C HIS A 361 19.04 1.18 -19.44
N ARG A 362 19.65 1.36 -18.26
CA ARG A 362 20.95 2.00 -18.19
C ARG A 362 22.05 1.13 -18.79
N LEU A 363 22.04 -0.17 -18.50
CA LEU A 363 22.98 -1.14 -19.05
C LEU A 363 22.88 -1.21 -20.58
N GLU A 364 21.66 -1.27 -21.11
CA GLU A 364 21.42 -1.28 -22.56
C GLU A 364 22.00 -0.04 -23.24
N LYS A 365 21.68 1.15 -22.72
CA LYS A 365 22.17 2.41 -23.28
C LYS A 365 23.68 2.60 -23.12
N SER A 366 24.32 1.87 -22.21
CA SER A 366 25.77 1.94 -21.96
C SER A 366 26.57 0.87 -22.73
N GLY A 367 25.91 -0.02 -23.48
CA GLY A 367 26.56 -1.06 -24.28
C GLY A 367 26.91 -2.34 -23.52
N GLU A 368 26.41 -2.49 -22.29
CA GLU A 368 26.63 -3.67 -21.43
C GLU A 368 25.59 -4.76 -21.72
N GLU A 369 25.49 -5.18 -23.00
CA GLU A 369 24.42 -6.08 -23.48
C GLU A 369 24.35 -7.42 -22.73
N GLY A 370 25.50 -7.96 -22.29
CA GLY A 370 25.55 -9.21 -21.55
C GLY A 370 24.91 -9.12 -20.17
N LEU A 371 25.18 -8.01 -19.46
CA LEU A 371 24.57 -7.73 -18.16
C LEU A 371 23.09 -7.41 -18.30
N ALA A 372 22.73 -6.59 -19.29
CA ALA A 372 21.33 -6.26 -19.57
C ALA A 372 20.48 -7.52 -19.82
N LYS A 373 20.98 -8.48 -20.61
CA LYS A 373 20.28 -9.75 -20.88
C LYS A 373 20.14 -10.63 -19.63
N ARG A 374 21.18 -10.70 -18.79
CA ARG A 374 21.13 -11.46 -17.54
C ARG A 374 20.15 -10.86 -16.54
N LEU A 375 20.17 -9.54 -16.37
CA LEU A 375 19.23 -8.84 -15.52
C LEU A 375 17.79 -9.02 -16.00
N ALA A 376 17.52 -8.80 -17.29
CA ALA A 376 16.20 -8.99 -17.87
C ALA A 376 15.69 -10.43 -17.70
N ARG A 377 16.55 -11.43 -17.93
CA ARG A 377 16.22 -12.84 -17.70
C ARG A 377 15.82 -13.06 -16.25
N ARG A 378 16.60 -12.54 -15.30
CA ARG A 378 16.31 -12.67 -13.87
C ARG A 378 14.99 -12.00 -13.48
N MET A 379 14.72 -10.79 -13.98
CA MET A 379 13.45 -10.09 -13.74
C MET A 379 12.24 -10.91 -14.20
N VAL A 380 12.29 -11.54 -15.38
CA VAL A 380 11.22 -12.45 -15.85
C VAL A 380 11.11 -13.70 -14.97
N VAL A 381 12.24 -14.29 -14.58
CA VAL A 381 12.30 -15.43 -13.66
C VAL A 381 11.83 -15.07 -12.24
N SER A 382 11.78 -13.78 -11.89
CA SER A 382 11.23 -13.26 -10.64
C SER A 382 9.78 -12.80 -10.74
N GLY A 383 9.18 -12.75 -11.94
CA GLY A 383 7.79 -12.31 -12.12
C GLY A 383 7.62 -10.80 -12.23
N ILE A 384 8.72 -10.07 -12.38
CA ILE A 384 8.77 -8.60 -12.48
C ILE A 384 9.37 -8.17 -13.82
N GLY A 385 9.15 -8.98 -14.86
CA GLY A 385 9.64 -8.68 -16.21
C GLY A 385 8.89 -7.49 -16.83
N PRO A 386 9.58 -6.41 -17.26
CA PRO A 386 8.90 -5.24 -17.82
C PRO A 386 8.21 -5.56 -19.13
N GLU A 387 7.02 -5.00 -19.38
CA GLU A 387 6.33 -5.12 -20.68
C GLU A 387 7.20 -4.68 -21.86
N GLU A 388 8.05 -3.65 -21.66
CA GLU A 388 8.97 -3.17 -22.69
C GLU A 388 9.95 -4.27 -23.16
N LEU A 389 10.35 -5.18 -22.28
CA LEU A 389 11.21 -6.32 -22.65
C LEU A 389 10.52 -7.18 -23.71
N PHE A 390 9.25 -7.51 -23.48
CA PHE A 390 8.49 -8.35 -24.39
C PHE A 390 8.15 -7.61 -25.69
N LEU A 391 7.82 -6.32 -25.62
CA LEU A 391 7.64 -5.47 -26.80
C LEU A 391 8.89 -5.47 -27.69
N ARG A 392 10.09 -5.37 -27.11
CA ARG A 392 11.36 -5.41 -27.85
C ARG A 392 11.65 -6.79 -28.45
N GLN A 393 11.35 -7.87 -27.73
CA GLN A 393 11.49 -9.22 -28.28
C GLN A 393 10.55 -9.42 -29.48
N ARG A 394 9.29 -9.03 -29.35
CA ARG A 394 8.29 -9.07 -30.42
C ARG A 394 8.65 -8.19 -31.61
N ALA A 395 9.40 -7.11 -31.41
CA ALA A 395 9.85 -6.26 -32.51
C ALA A 395 10.74 -6.99 -33.54
N SER A 396 11.35 -8.12 -33.15
CA SER A 396 12.15 -8.98 -34.04
C SER A 396 11.36 -10.11 -34.72
N GLU A 397 10.09 -10.30 -34.35
CA GLU A 397 9.23 -11.35 -34.90
C GLU A 397 8.74 -11.01 -36.31
N THR A 398 8.47 -12.06 -37.08
CA THR A 398 7.87 -11.90 -38.41
C THR A 398 6.38 -11.60 -38.27
N GLU A 399 5.91 -10.58 -38.98
CA GLU A 399 4.49 -10.19 -39.00
C GLU A 399 3.61 -11.32 -39.55
N ARG A 400 2.50 -11.58 -38.86
CA ARG A 400 1.48 -12.58 -39.18
C ARG A 400 0.09 -11.95 -39.07
N GLY A 401 -0.90 -12.53 -39.74
CA GLY A 401 -2.29 -12.08 -39.67
C GLY A 401 -3.16 -13.07 -38.91
N GLY A 402 -4.29 -12.60 -38.38
CA GLY A 402 -5.24 -13.45 -37.63
C GLY A 402 -4.69 -13.89 -36.28
N LEU A 403 -3.95 -13.00 -35.59
CA LEU A 403 -3.43 -13.30 -34.26
C LEU A 403 -4.50 -13.05 -33.20
N HIS A 404 -4.60 -13.99 -32.28
CA HIS A 404 -5.48 -13.95 -31.13
C HIS A 404 -4.68 -13.70 -29.86
N GLU A 405 -5.29 -12.94 -28.96
CA GLU A 405 -4.77 -12.77 -27.62
C GLU A 405 -5.27 -13.89 -26.72
N PHE A 406 -4.34 -14.52 -26.02
CA PHE A 406 -4.60 -15.59 -25.09
C PHE A 406 -4.13 -15.19 -23.69
N GLU A 407 -4.96 -15.46 -22.70
CA GLU A 407 -4.55 -15.49 -21.29
C GLU A 407 -4.29 -16.94 -20.87
N LEU A 408 -3.12 -17.19 -20.30
CA LEU A 408 -2.74 -18.51 -19.80
C LEU A 408 -2.48 -18.43 -18.30
N LEU A 409 -3.28 -19.16 -17.51
CA LEU A 409 -3.01 -19.36 -16.09
C LEU A 409 -2.06 -20.54 -15.92
N VAL A 410 -0.93 -20.30 -15.26
CA VAL A 410 0.13 -21.28 -15.11
C VAL A 410 0.46 -21.49 -13.63
N HIS A 411 0.49 -22.74 -13.22
CA HIS A 411 0.96 -23.17 -11.92
C HIS A 411 2.42 -23.63 -12.03
N GLN A 412 3.30 -23.04 -11.23
CA GLN A 412 4.72 -23.37 -11.17
C GLN A 412 5.05 -23.98 -9.81
N PRO A 413 5.29 -25.30 -9.73
CA PRO A 413 5.87 -25.92 -8.55
C PRO A 413 7.29 -25.40 -8.31
N LEU A 414 7.63 -25.17 -7.04
CA LEU A 414 8.94 -24.69 -6.61
C LEU A 414 9.75 -25.82 -5.96
N ALA A 415 11.07 -25.73 -6.09
CA ALA A 415 11.99 -26.71 -5.52
C ALA A 415 12.30 -26.37 -4.05
N GLU A 416 12.86 -27.34 -3.31
CA GLU A 416 13.23 -27.14 -1.89
C GLU A 416 14.26 -26.02 -1.68
N ASP A 417 15.04 -25.67 -2.70
CA ASP A 417 16.03 -24.58 -2.71
C ASP A 417 15.47 -23.26 -3.25
N TRP A 418 14.15 -23.09 -3.27
CA TRP A 418 13.50 -21.84 -3.67
C TRP A 418 13.98 -20.60 -2.89
N PRO A 419 14.21 -20.63 -1.56
CA PRO A 419 14.72 -19.47 -0.83
C PRO A 419 16.03 -18.92 -1.41
N GLU A 420 16.90 -19.78 -1.95
CA GLU A 420 18.17 -19.40 -2.57
C GLU A 420 18.06 -19.19 -4.10
N HIS A 421 16.89 -19.44 -4.68
CA HIS A 421 16.68 -19.39 -6.11
C HIS A 421 16.72 -17.95 -6.63
N VAL A 422 17.32 -17.75 -7.82
CA VAL A 422 17.49 -16.42 -8.44
C VAL A 422 16.17 -15.67 -8.68
N GLY A 423 15.07 -16.42 -8.77
CA GLY A 423 13.72 -15.92 -8.96
C GLY A 423 12.95 -15.56 -7.68
N CYS A 424 13.48 -15.88 -6.50
CA CYS A 424 12.80 -15.60 -5.23
C CYS A 424 12.90 -14.13 -4.87
N LEU A 425 11.77 -13.53 -4.49
CA LEU A 425 11.65 -12.17 -3.97
C LEU A 425 11.38 -12.18 -2.46
N PRO A 426 11.49 -11.03 -1.76
CA PRO A 426 11.17 -10.93 -0.34
C PRO A 426 9.73 -11.36 -0.07
N GLY A 427 9.53 -12.09 1.03
CA GLY A 427 8.21 -12.64 1.40
C GLY A 427 7.78 -13.87 0.59
N GLN A 428 8.58 -14.36 -0.36
CA GLN A 428 8.28 -15.56 -1.16
C GLN A 428 9.06 -16.79 -0.74
N THR A 429 9.91 -16.72 0.31
CA THR A 429 10.85 -17.79 0.68
C THR A 429 10.15 -19.09 1.04
N ASP A 430 8.97 -19.01 1.65
CA ASP A 430 8.21 -20.19 2.11
C ASP A 430 7.25 -20.76 1.05
N TRP A 431 7.23 -20.20 -0.17
CA TRP A 431 6.34 -20.66 -1.23
C TRP A 431 6.72 -22.06 -1.73
N GLU A 432 5.73 -22.94 -1.84
CA GLU A 432 5.90 -24.27 -2.44
C GLU A 432 5.53 -24.29 -3.93
N ALA A 433 4.71 -23.32 -4.36
CA ALA A 433 4.32 -23.09 -5.73
C ALA A 433 3.77 -21.66 -5.89
N TYR A 434 3.77 -21.15 -7.12
CA TYR A 434 3.07 -19.92 -7.46
C TYR A 434 2.19 -20.09 -8.69
N GLU A 435 1.19 -19.23 -8.80
CA GLU A 435 0.40 -19.04 -10.02
C GLU A 435 0.72 -17.71 -10.68
N VAL A 436 0.72 -17.70 -12.01
CA VAL A 436 0.98 -16.51 -12.82
C VAL A 436 0.14 -16.55 -14.09
N VAL A 437 -0.37 -15.38 -14.49
CA VAL A 437 -1.05 -15.21 -15.77
C VAL A 437 -0.07 -14.64 -16.78
N TRP A 438 -0.08 -15.23 -17.98
CA TRP A 438 0.63 -14.73 -19.15
C TRP A 438 -0.36 -14.27 -20.21
N ALA A 439 -0.21 -13.04 -20.68
CA ALA A 439 -0.89 -12.56 -21.87
C ALA A 439 -0.01 -12.80 -23.10
N VAL A 440 -0.52 -13.49 -24.11
CA VAL A 440 0.25 -13.94 -25.28
C VAL A 440 -0.53 -13.69 -26.56
N LEU A 441 0.14 -13.10 -27.54
CA LEU A 441 -0.41 -12.94 -28.88
C LEU A 441 0.11 -14.06 -29.79
N ALA A 442 -0.77 -14.90 -30.33
CA ALA A 442 -0.41 -16.11 -31.07
C ALA A 442 -1.44 -16.49 -32.15
N GLU A 443 -1.10 -17.44 -33.02
CA GLU A 443 -2.02 -17.92 -34.07
C GLU A 443 -3.14 -18.81 -33.51
N ASP A 444 -2.81 -19.61 -32.51
CA ASP A 444 -3.72 -20.53 -31.82
C ASP A 444 -3.21 -20.80 -30.40
N SER A 445 -3.98 -21.58 -29.63
CA SER A 445 -3.65 -21.92 -28.24
C SER A 445 -2.36 -22.72 -28.10
N ASP A 446 -2.01 -23.56 -29.08
CA ASP A 446 -0.80 -24.38 -29.02
C ASP A 446 0.46 -23.51 -29.23
N ASP A 447 0.41 -22.56 -30.17
CA ASP A 447 1.44 -21.53 -30.35
C ASP A 447 1.56 -20.64 -29.11
N ALA A 448 0.44 -20.24 -28.50
CA ALA A 448 0.42 -19.44 -27.27
C ALA A 448 1.12 -20.18 -26.10
N ILE A 449 0.75 -21.44 -25.87
CA ILE A 449 1.36 -22.29 -24.84
C ILE A 449 2.85 -22.46 -25.11
N GLY A 450 3.25 -22.77 -26.35
CA GLY A 450 4.65 -22.96 -26.72
C GLY A 450 5.50 -21.73 -26.41
N ARG A 451 5.02 -20.55 -26.80
CA ARG A 451 5.70 -19.27 -26.55
C ARG A 451 5.80 -18.95 -25.07
N MET A 452 4.73 -19.14 -24.31
CA MET A 452 4.76 -18.93 -22.85
C MET A 452 5.77 -19.88 -22.19
N LEU A 453 5.78 -21.17 -22.56
CA LEU A 453 6.66 -22.17 -21.96
C LEU A 453 8.15 -21.87 -22.20
N ASP A 454 8.51 -21.26 -23.34
CA ASP A 454 9.88 -20.82 -23.61
C ASP A 454 10.39 -19.80 -22.58
N TRP A 455 9.49 -18.99 -22.01
CA TRP A 455 9.80 -18.02 -20.95
C TRP A 455 9.64 -18.60 -19.56
N GLN A 456 8.53 -19.28 -19.30
CA GLN A 456 8.22 -19.82 -17.97
C GLN A 456 9.26 -20.84 -17.49
N ARG A 457 9.86 -21.62 -18.39
CA ARG A 457 10.88 -22.63 -18.04
C ARG A 457 12.27 -22.04 -17.74
N LEU A 458 12.47 -20.73 -17.90
CA LEU A 458 13.78 -20.13 -17.66
C LEU A 458 14.21 -20.32 -16.20
N ASP A 459 15.36 -20.98 -16.00
CA ASP A 459 15.95 -21.28 -14.69
C ASP A 459 15.05 -22.10 -13.74
N GLN A 460 13.91 -22.63 -14.20
CA GLN A 460 13.03 -23.47 -13.37
C GLN A 460 13.49 -24.93 -13.35
N THR A 461 13.39 -25.56 -12.17
CA THR A 461 13.72 -26.98 -11.97
C THR A 461 12.52 -27.89 -12.26
N HIS A 462 11.31 -27.44 -11.95
CA HIS A 462 10.08 -28.22 -12.14
C HIS A 462 9.30 -27.76 -13.37
N GLU A 463 8.58 -28.69 -13.98
CA GLU A 463 7.78 -28.42 -15.17
C GLU A 463 6.52 -27.62 -14.79
N PRO A 464 6.25 -26.47 -15.44
CA PRO A 464 5.02 -25.72 -15.22
C PRO A 464 3.78 -26.49 -15.72
N LEU A 465 2.65 -26.25 -15.07
CA LEU A 465 1.35 -26.80 -15.45
C LEU A 465 0.44 -25.67 -15.95
N VAL A 466 -0.03 -25.77 -17.19
CA VAL A 466 -1.04 -24.85 -17.72
C VAL A 466 -2.40 -25.28 -17.18
N LEU A 467 -2.99 -24.44 -16.32
CA LEU A 467 -4.28 -24.70 -15.70
C LEU A 467 -5.44 -24.24 -16.59
N GLU A 468 -5.30 -23.08 -17.22
CA GLU A 468 -6.35 -22.48 -18.05
C GLU A 468 -5.75 -21.78 -19.27
N VAL A 469 -6.50 -21.80 -20.38
CA VAL A 469 -6.23 -21.01 -21.59
C VAL A 469 -7.53 -20.34 -22.04
N LYS A 470 -7.56 -19.01 -22.05
CA LYS A 470 -8.69 -18.21 -22.52
C LYS A 470 -8.31 -17.51 -23.81
N ASP A 471 -9.14 -17.63 -24.84
CA ASP A 471 -9.05 -16.85 -26.08
C ASP A 471 -9.86 -15.56 -25.91
N LEU A 472 -9.17 -14.42 -25.90
CA LEU A 472 -9.77 -13.09 -25.78
C LEU A 472 -10.16 -12.49 -27.14
N GLY A 473 -9.84 -13.18 -28.24
CA GLY A 473 -10.19 -12.82 -29.59
C GLY A 473 -9.05 -12.18 -30.39
N GLU A 474 -9.36 -11.87 -31.64
CA GLU A 474 -8.41 -11.34 -32.61
C GLU A 474 -7.95 -9.92 -32.25
N ARG A 475 -6.65 -9.65 -32.40
CA ARG A 475 -6.02 -8.33 -32.24
C ARG A 475 -5.44 -7.85 -33.57
N GLU A 476 -5.45 -6.53 -33.79
CA GLU A 476 -4.86 -5.92 -34.99
C GLU A 476 -3.32 -5.94 -35.01
N ASP A 477 -2.69 -6.20 -33.85
CA ASP A 477 -1.24 -6.26 -33.75
C ASP A 477 -0.69 -7.48 -34.52
N PRO A 478 0.20 -7.29 -35.51
CA PRO A 478 0.62 -8.38 -36.37
C PRO A 478 1.81 -9.18 -35.81
N ARG A 479 2.34 -8.87 -34.62
CA ARG A 479 3.60 -9.47 -34.14
C ARG A 479 3.36 -10.43 -32.98
N PRO A 480 3.49 -11.75 -33.17
CA PRO A 480 3.22 -12.72 -32.10
C PRO A 480 4.26 -12.64 -30.99
N GLY A 481 3.95 -13.16 -29.80
CA GLY A 481 4.82 -13.22 -28.63
C GLY A 481 4.14 -12.81 -27.33
N ILE A 482 4.92 -12.67 -26.27
CA ILE A 482 4.41 -12.28 -24.95
C ILE A 482 3.96 -10.81 -24.96
N LEU A 483 2.77 -10.55 -24.45
CA LEU A 483 2.27 -9.20 -24.21
C LEU A 483 2.67 -8.74 -22.80
N ALA A 484 2.38 -9.56 -21.80
CA ALA A 484 2.65 -9.27 -20.40
C ALA A 484 2.80 -10.55 -19.57
N GLN A 485 3.42 -10.38 -18.40
CA GLN A 485 3.45 -11.34 -17.30
C GLN A 485 2.82 -10.62 -16.10
N GLU A 486 1.77 -11.18 -15.53
CA GLU A 486 1.15 -10.60 -14.34
C GLU A 486 1.94 -10.94 -13.07
N ILE A 487 1.55 -10.31 -11.96
CA ILE A 487 2.14 -10.54 -10.65
C ILE A 487 1.88 -12.00 -10.22
N ARG A 488 2.86 -12.59 -9.55
CA ARG A 488 2.75 -13.95 -9.01
C ARG A 488 1.90 -13.95 -7.75
N THR A 489 1.11 -14.99 -7.59
CA THR A 489 0.37 -15.25 -6.35
C THR A 489 0.82 -16.59 -5.77
N GLU A 490 0.91 -16.67 -4.44
CA GLU A 490 1.19 -17.94 -3.78
C GLU A 490 0.07 -18.93 -4.12
N ALA A 491 0.44 -20.12 -4.59
CA ALA A 491 -0.53 -21.17 -4.83
C ALA A 491 -0.93 -21.78 -3.47
N LEU A 492 -2.12 -21.45 -2.98
CA LEU A 492 -2.68 -22.09 -1.80
C LEU A 492 -2.76 -23.61 -2.05
N ARG A 493 -2.26 -24.41 -1.11
CA ARG A 493 -2.31 -25.88 -1.18
C ARG A 493 -3.76 -26.32 -1.46
N VAL A 494 -3.98 -26.90 -2.64
CA VAL A 494 -5.25 -27.56 -3.02
C VAL A 494 -5.51 -28.80 -2.16
#